data_AF-A0AAQ5ZN75-F1
#
_entry.id   AF-A0AAQ5ZN75-F1
#
_cell.length_a   1.000
_cell.length_b   1.000
_cell.length_c   1.000
_cell.angle_alpha   90.00
_cell.angle_beta   90.00
_cell.angle_gamma   90.00
#
_symmetry.space_group_name_H-M   'P 1'
#
loop_
_entity.id
_entity.type
_entity.pdbx_description
1 polymer ?
#
loop_
_entity_poly.entity_id
_entity_poly.type
_entity_poly.pdbx_seq_one_letter_code
_entity_poly.pdbx_strand_id
1 'polypeptide(L)'
;MRPFFFFCCVHRGSPCLCLSCDPPTNLTSFLPSLHQRHGHTYFRAHIRSSSDTQGRRNLRSKIPLSPCGKFQHTREDRWGWKGKDALTFLSSAFTHYRTLLEMHDTASRGFISGSCRKVPEGVRGGKIVCMRAAGDTCSMISAFLQKTSGTRKDGTPVPENFRLEETTLAPELKDGEVLVRTLYLSVDPYMRCRMNEDTGAEYLTPWQLSECVDGGGVGVVESSRCTTCAEGDVVTSFNWPWQTHAVMAGSGLQKVDSQLVDGHLSYFLGAVGITGLTALLGIREKGYVTKGANQTMVISGAAGACGSIAGQIGRLDGCVRVVGICGSEDKCKALVEDLGFSAAINYRQEDVAARLKESCPAGIDVYFDNVGGAISDTVIAQMNNGGHVILCGQISQYNKDVPYPPPLSEETQENLRSKNITRERFMVLNYMSKVDAALFELSQWVKSAQIKVLETVVNGIENMGAAFCSMMKGGNIGKQIIKISA
;
A
#
# COMPACT_ATOMS: atom_id res chain seq x y z
N MET A 1 -8.97 -7.64 30.79
CA MET A 1 -9.19 -9.08 30.58
C MET A 1 -8.13 -9.85 31.36
N ARG A 2 -8.48 -10.97 32.02
CA ARG A 2 -7.55 -11.79 32.81
C ARG A 2 -6.84 -12.82 31.90
N PRO A 3 -5.54 -13.11 32.06
CA PRO A 3 -4.85 -14.11 31.24
C PRO A 3 -5.30 -15.53 31.61
N PHE A 4 -5.72 -16.31 30.62
CA PHE A 4 -5.87 -17.76 30.73
C PHE A 4 -4.52 -18.43 30.45
N PHE A 5 -4.12 -19.40 31.26
CA PHE A 5 -2.93 -20.21 31.01
C PHE A 5 -3.33 -21.58 30.47
N PHE A 6 -2.97 -21.90 29.24
CA PHE A 6 -3.05 -23.26 28.69
C PHE A 6 -1.69 -23.96 28.85
N PHE A 7 -1.69 -25.14 29.45
CA PHE A 7 -0.52 -26.03 29.45
C PHE A 7 -0.80 -27.21 28.53
N CYS A 8 0.05 -27.41 27.53
CA CYS A 8 0.02 -28.59 26.67
C CYS A 8 1.34 -29.35 26.86
N CYS A 9 1.28 -30.59 27.35
CA CYS A 9 2.44 -31.47 27.40
C CYS A 9 2.39 -32.44 26.22
N VAL A 10 3.36 -32.32 25.31
CA VAL A 10 3.55 -33.29 24.22
C VAL A 10 4.60 -34.32 24.68
N HIS A 11 4.18 -35.56 24.85
CA HIS A 11 5.12 -36.68 24.97
C HIS A 11 4.91 -37.63 23.79
N ARG A 12 6.01 -38.11 23.19
CA ARG A 12 5.99 -38.91 21.96
C ARG A 12 5.06 -40.12 22.13
N GLY A 13 3.95 -40.14 21.39
CA GLY A 13 3.13 -41.34 21.17
C GLY A 13 1.76 -41.40 21.86
N SER A 14 1.27 -40.37 22.56
CA SER A 14 -0.08 -40.37 23.18
C SER A 14 -0.88 -39.09 22.91
N PRO A 15 -2.22 -39.13 22.86
CA PRO A 15 -3.05 -37.97 22.50
C PRO A 15 -3.05 -36.90 23.61
N CYS A 16 -3.08 -35.63 23.19
CA CYS A 16 -3.00 -34.44 24.04
C CYS A 16 -4.14 -34.38 25.07
N LEU A 17 -3.81 -34.12 26.33
CA LEU A 17 -4.77 -33.81 27.39
C LEU A 17 -4.78 -32.29 27.62
N CYS A 18 -5.85 -31.60 27.24
CA CYS A 18 -6.05 -30.18 27.57
C CYS A 18 -6.77 -30.07 28.92
N LEU A 19 -6.14 -29.42 29.90
CA LEU A 19 -6.78 -29.05 31.17
C LEU A 19 -7.14 -27.56 31.13
N SER A 20 -8.44 -27.27 31.19
CA SER A 20 -8.98 -25.94 31.52
C SER A 20 -9.23 -25.89 33.03
N CYS A 21 -8.75 -24.85 33.71
CA CYS A 21 -9.05 -24.60 35.12
C CYS A 21 -9.36 -23.11 35.30
N ASP A 22 -10.58 -22.79 35.76
CA ASP A 22 -10.91 -21.46 36.26
C ASP A 22 -10.30 -21.26 37.67
N PRO A 23 -9.55 -20.17 37.92
CA PRO A 23 -9.00 -19.93 39.25
C PRO A 23 -10.10 -19.37 40.19
N PRO A 24 -10.28 -19.92 41.41
CA PRO A 24 -11.11 -19.29 42.43
C PRO A 24 -10.47 -17.99 42.94
N THR A 25 -11.32 -17.07 43.37
CA THR A 25 -11.08 -15.62 43.46
C THR A 25 -10.04 -15.09 44.46
N ASN A 26 -9.27 -15.92 45.18
CA ASN A 26 -8.30 -15.44 46.18
C ASN A 26 -7.05 -16.33 46.26
N LEU A 27 -6.10 -16.16 45.35
CA LEU A 27 -4.81 -16.86 45.33
C LEU A 27 -3.66 -15.85 45.17
N THR A 28 -2.72 -15.85 46.12
CA THR A 28 -1.53 -14.97 46.08
C THR A 28 -0.26 -15.64 45.56
N SER A 29 -0.23 -16.98 45.42
CA SER A 29 0.83 -17.69 44.69
C SER A 29 0.40 -19.11 44.29
N PHE A 30 0.86 -19.57 43.11
CA PHE A 30 0.65 -20.92 42.59
C PHE A 30 2.00 -21.51 42.18
N LEU A 31 2.47 -22.55 42.88
CA LEU A 31 3.72 -23.24 42.59
C LEU A 31 3.42 -24.71 42.28
N PRO A 32 3.39 -25.11 41.00
CA PRO A 32 3.26 -26.51 40.64
C PRO A 32 4.59 -27.25 40.85
N SER A 33 4.52 -28.45 41.43
CA SER A 33 5.65 -29.36 41.52
C SER A 33 5.30 -30.70 40.87
N LEU A 34 6.21 -31.22 40.05
CA LEU A 34 6.09 -32.50 39.37
C LEU A 34 6.76 -33.58 40.24
N HIS A 35 6.01 -34.64 40.54
CA HIS A 35 6.55 -35.81 41.22
C HIS A 35 6.37 -37.07 40.36
N GLN A 36 7.43 -37.87 40.27
CA GLN A 36 7.39 -39.21 39.69
C GLN A 36 7.38 -40.25 40.80
N ARG A 37 6.43 -41.19 40.75
CA ARG A 37 6.41 -42.36 41.63
C ARG A 37 5.84 -43.54 40.85
N HIS A 38 6.52 -44.69 40.89
CA HIS A 38 6.11 -45.93 40.19
C HIS A 38 5.75 -45.73 38.70
N GLY A 39 6.58 -45.02 37.94
CA GLY A 39 6.39 -44.87 36.48
C GLY A 39 5.23 -43.96 36.06
N HIS A 40 4.55 -43.30 37.01
CA HIS A 40 3.50 -42.32 36.73
C HIS A 40 3.90 -40.92 37.21
N THR A 41 3.53 -39.92 36.41
CA THR A 41 3.78 -38.50 36.70
C THR A 41 2.55 -37.89 37.35
N TYR A 42 2.72 -37.28 38.52
CA TYR A 42 1.64 -36.65 39.28
C TYR A 42 1.87 -35.14 39.39
N PHE A 43 0.78 -34.39 39.28
CA PHE A 43 0.75 -32.96 39.58
C PHE A 43 0.35 -32.75 41.05
N ARG A 44 1.19 -32.01 41.80
CA ARG A 44 0.86 -31.60 43.17
C ARG A 44 0.83 -30.08 43.24
N ALA A 45 -0.35 -29.53 43.53
CA ALA A 45 -0.55 -28.11 43.76
C ALA A 45 -0.51 -27.80 45.27
N HIS A 46 0.33 -26.85 45.68
CA HIS A 46 0.29 -26.27 47.02
C HIS A 46 -0.50 -24.95 46.95
N ILE A 47 -1.60 -24.88 47.70
CA ILE A 47 -2.44 -23.68 47.82
C ILE A 47 -2.16 -23.04 49.18
N ARG A 48 -1.83 -21.75 49.22
CA ARG A 48 -1.82 -20.93 50.44
C ARG A 48 -2.85 -19.81 50.29
N SER A 49 -3.79 -19.71 51.23
CA SER A 49 -4.71 -18.57 51.36
C SER A 49 -4.14 -17.56 52.36
N SER A 50 -4.51 -16.28 52.23
CA SER A 50 -4.06 -15.18 53.12
C SER A 50 -4.86 -15.07 54.42
N SER A 51 -5.57 -16.11 54.84
CA SER A 51 -6.28 -16.15 56.13
C SER A 51 -6.32 -17.59 56.65
N ASP A 52 -5.25 -18.00 57.34
CA ASP A 52 -5.32 -19.06 58.36
C ASP A 52 -4.02 -19.06 59.17
N THR A 53 -4.04 -18.34 60.30
CA THR A 53 -3.29 -18.74 61.48
C THR A 53 -3.97 -19.98 62.06
N GLN A 54 -3.21 -21.08 62.14
CA GLN A 54 -3.52 -22.41 62.73
C GLN A 54 -4.08 -23.50 61.79
N GLY A 55 -3.34 -24.62 61.75
CA GLY A 55 -3.91 -25.96 61.52
C GLY A 55 -3.71 -26.57 60.13
N ARG A 56 -2.84 -27.60 60.03
CA ARG A 56 -2.74 -28.48 58.86
C ARG A 56 -4.09 -29.18 58.61
N ARG A 57 -4.73 -28.95 57.45
CA ARG A 57 -5.72 -29.89 56.87
C ARG A 57 -5.36 -30.25 55.43
N ASN A 58 -5.23 -31.55 55.17
CA ASN A 58 -5.09 -32.11 53.83
C ASN A 58 -6.49 -32.17 53.19
N LEU A 59 -6.78 -31.30 52.23
CA LEU A 59 -7.96 -31.41 51.36
C LEU A 59 -7.59 -32.25 50.12
N ARG A 60 -8.14 -33.46 50.01
CA ARG A 60 -8.21 -34.24 48.77
C ARG A 60 -9.58 -33.98 48.14
N SER A 61 -9.65 -33.20 47.07
CA SER A 61 -10.85 -33.14 46.22
C SER A 61 -10.57 -33.85 44.89
N LYS A 62 -11.43 -34.82 44.55
CA LYS A 62 -11.53 -35.39 43.20
C LYS A 62 -12.50 -34.50 42.42
N ILE A 63 -12.06 -33.93 41.30
CA ILE A 63 -12.91 -33.15 40.38
C ILE A 63 -13.22 -34.06 39.17
N PRO A 64 -14.50 -34.19 38.73
CA PRO A 64 -14.85 -35.01 37.58
C PRO A 64 -14.57 -34.27 36.26
N LEU A 65 -14.13 -35.01 35.23
CA LEU A 65 -13.94 -34.52 33.86
C LEU A 65 -15.24 -34.74 33.07
N SER A 66 -15.74 -33.72 32.38
CA SER A 66 -16.81 -33.83 31.38
C SER A 66 -16.24 -33.72 29.95
N PRO A 67 -16.69 -34.55 28.98
CA PRO A 67 -16.30 -34.41 27.57
C PRO A 67 -17.34 -33.61 26.76
N CYS A 68 -16.89 -32.65 25.95
CA CYS A 68 -17.69 -31.98 24.93
C CYS A 68 -17.45 -32.60 23.55
N GLY A 69 -18.53 -33.03 22.89
CA GLY A 69 -18.55 -33.42 21.47
C GLY A 69 -19.58 -34.50 21.16
N LYS A 70 -20.80 -34.09 20.79
CA LYS A 70 -21.89 -34.98 20.34
C LYS A 70 -21.64 -35.51 18.93
N PHE A 71 -21.70 -36.83 18.75
CA PHE A 71 -22.25 -37.51 17.58
C PHE A 71 -22.70 -38.92 17.98
N GLN A 72 -24.02 -39.19 17.95
CA GLN A 72 -24.63 -40.18 17.04
C GLN A 72 -26.09 -40.49 17.40
N HIS A 73 -26.83 -40.80 16.33
CA HIS A 73 -28.18 -41.35 16.31
C HIS A 73 -28.28 -42.71 17.03
N THR A 74 -29.38 -42.84 17.79
CA THR A 74 -30.23 -44.01 18.06
C THR A 74 -29.66 -45.42 18.34
N ARG A 75 -30.11 -45.90 19.52
CA ARG A 75 -30.41 -47.29 19.97
C ARG A 75 -29.28 -48.21 20.44
N GLU A 76 -29.38 -48.50 21.74
CA GLU A 76 -29.08 -49.73 22.50
C GLU A 76 -28.45 -50.90 21.74
N ASP A 77 -27.26 -51.33 22.15
CA ASP A 77 -27.10 -52.54 22.97
C ASP A 77 -25.66 -52.73 23.47
N ARG A 78 -25.51 -53.41 24.61
CA ARG A 78 -24.23 -53.79 25.24
C ARG A 78 -23.46 -54.78 24.36
N TRP A 79 -22.18 -54.99 24.67
CA TRP A 79 -21.48 -56.29 24.85
C TRP A 79 -19.97 -56.06 24.64
N GLY A 80 -19.14 -56.46 25.61
CA GLY A 80 -17.68 -56.41 25.47
C GLY A 80 -17.13 -57.62 24.73
N TRP A 81 -15.83 -57.59 24.37
CA TRP A 81 -14.89 -58.71 24.59
C TRP A 81 -13.42 -58.35 24.27
N LYS A 82 -12.55 -59.22 24.80
CA LYS A 82 -11.08 -59.28 24.72
C LYS A 82 -10.60 -59.72 23.33
N GLY A 83 -9.31 -59.45 23.04
CA GLY A 83 -8.49 -60.34 22.22
C GLY A 83 -7.92 -59.73 20.93
N LYS A 84 -6.77 -60.26 20.54
CA LYS A 84 -5.84 -59.82 19.49
C LYS A 84 -6.42 -59.83 18.06
N ASP A 85 -5.70 -59.11 17.20
CA ASP A 85 -5.64 -59.16 15.74
C ASP A 85 -6.46 -58.11 14.95
N ALA A 86 -5.77 -57.04 14.56
CA ALA A 86 -6.08 -56.23 13.38
C ALA A 86 -4.77 -55.74 12.76
N LEU A 87 -4.02 -56.70 12.21
CA LEU A 87 -2.84 -56.49 11.37
C LEU A 87 -3.25 -56.82 9.93
N THR A 88 -4.12 -55.99 9.34
CA THR A 88 -4.32 -55.89 7.87
C THR A 88 -5.33 -54.78 7.56
N PHE A 89 -4.86 -53.53 7.52
CA PHE A 89 -5.28 -52.57 6.49
C PHE A 89 -4.14 -51.57 6.31
N LEU A 90 -3.20 -51.98 5.46
CA LEU A 90 -2.06 -51.21 5.00
C LEU A 90 -2.51 -50.12 4.00
N SER A 91 -1.62 -49.14 3.83
CA SER A 91 -1.35 -48.45 2.55
C SER A 91 -2.22 -47.24 2.18
N SER A 92 -1.84 -46.06 2.70
CA SER A 92 -1.72 -44.80 1.94
C SER A 92 -1.51 -43.60 2.89
N ALA A 93 -0.27 -43.33 3.33
CA ALA A 93 0.17 -41.99 3.82
C ALA A 93 1.65 -41.98 4.27
N PHE A 94 2.56 -42.67 3.57
CA PHE A 94 4.00 -42.60 3.88
C PHE A 94 4.84 -42.50 2.61
N THR A 95 4.59 -41.46 1.81
CA THR A 95 5.51 -41.03 0.76
C THR A 95 5.40 -39.51 0.59
N HIS A 96 6.30 -38.75 1.24
CA HIS A 96 6.83 -37.41 0.91
C HIS A 96 7.16 -36.60 2.17
N TYR A 97 8.25 -36.95 2.85
CA TYR A 97 8.91 -36.03 3.79
C TYR A 97 10.42 -36.27 3.81
N ARG A 98 11.03 -36.33 2.62
CA ARG A 98 12.49 -36.50 2.49
C ARG A 98 13.10 -35.82 1.27
N THR A 99 12.76 -34.55 1.04
CA THR A 99 13.58 -33.63 0.23
C THR A 99 13.24 -32.21 0.65
N LEU A 100 14.12 -31.55 1.42
CA LEU A 100 14.26 -30.10 1.69
C LEU A 100 15.04 -29.91 3.00
N LEU A 101 16.29 -30.39 3.01
CA LEU A 101 17.24 -30.14 4.11
C LEU A 101 18.57 -29.56 3.62
N GLU A 102 18.62 -29.05 2.40
CA GLU A 102 19.77 -28.29 1.89
C GLU A 102 19.25 -27.08 1.13
N MET A 103 19.82 -25.90 1.42
CA MET A 103 19.53 -24.54 0.93
C MET A 103 18.70 -23.66 1.88
N HIS A 104 19.36 -23.14 2.93
CA HIS A 104 19.62 -21.69 3.05
C HIS A 104 20.36 -21.42 4.37
N ASP A 105 21.68 -21.37 4.28
CA ASP A 105 22.54 -20.65 5.22
C ASP A 105 23.07 -19.43 4.46
N THR A 106 22.56 -18.23 4.75
CA THR A 106 23.25 -16.93 4.70
C THR A 106 22.27 -15.76 4.85
N ALA A 107 22.67 -14.77 5.65
CA ALA A 107 22.02 -13.48 5.96
C ALA A 107 20.75 -13.60 6.83
N SER A 108 20.76 -13.23 8.11
CA SER A 108 21.01 -11.85 8.53
C SER A 108 21.35 -11.80 10.02
N ARG A 109 22.50 -11.21 10.34
CA ARG A 109 22.84 -10.70 11.67
C ARG A 109 22.00 -9.46 11.94
N GLY A 110 21.52 -9.32 13.17
CA GLY A 110 21.10 -8.05 13.74
C GLY A 110 19.69 -8.06 14.27
N PHE A 111 19.46 -8.63 15.46
CA PHE A 111 18.39 -8.14 16.33
C PHE A 111 18.84 -8.12 17.80
N ILE A 112 18.38 -7.06 18.44
CA ILE A 112 18.83 -6.45 19.68
C ILE A 112 18.55 -7.36 20.89
N SER A 113 19.52 -7.39 21.80
CA SER A 113 19.49 -8.10 23.07
C SER A 113 18.41 -7.57 24.01
N GLY A 114 17.39 -8.38 24.28
CA GLY A 114 16.47 -8.23 25.42
C GLY A 114 16.70 -9.37 26.42
N SER A 115 17.16 -9.04 27.62
CA SER A 115 17.56 -9.98 28.66
C SER A 115 16.42 -10.87 29.16
N CYS A 116 16.51 -12.19 28.95
CA CYS A 116 15.70 -13.18 29.67
C CYS A 116 16.58 -13.84 30.76
N ARG A 117 16.19 -13.68 32.03
CA ARG A 117 16.94 -14.22 33.19
C ARG A 117 16.74 -15.74 33.33
N LYS A 118 17.87 -16.45 33.41
CA LYS A 118 18.11 -17.81 33.98
C LYS A 118 17.13 -18.94 33.61
N VAL A 119 17.56 -19.81 32.70
CA VAL A 119 17.08 -21.20 32.57
C VAL A 119 17.89 -22.09 33.53
N PRO A 120 17.30 -22.95 34.37
CA PRO A 120 18.06 -23.94 35.14
C PRO A 120 18.63 -25.01 34.22
N GLU A 121 19.89 -25.38 34.42
CA GLU A 121 20.57 -26.45 33.68
C GLU A 121 19.82 -27.78 33.84
N GLY A 122 19.48 -28.45 32.72
CA GLY A 122 18.94 -29.82 32.79
C GLY A 122 18.02 -30.32 31.67
N VAL A 123 17.79 -29.60 30.56
CA VAL A 123 16.92 -30.10 29.47
C VAL A 123 17.66 -30.05 28.13
N ARG A 124 18.19 -31.19 27.69
CA ARG A 124 18.72 -31.38 26.33
C ARG A 124 17.64 -32.02 25.46
N GLY A 125 17.35 -31.39 24.32
CA GLY A 125 16.66 -32.01 23.19
C GLY A 125 15.14 -31.88 23.17
N GLY A 126 14.62 -30.68 22.95
CA GLY A 126 13.23 -30.45 22.55
C GLY A 126 13.15 -29.22 21.65
N LYS A 127 12.56 -29.35 20.45
CA LYS A 127 12.21 -28.19 19.62
C LYS A 127 11.17 -27.38 20.37
N ILE A 128 11.50 -26.15 20.77
CA ILE A 128 10.53 -25.18 21.25
C ILE A 128 9.76 -24.69 20.02
N VAL A 129 8.56 -25.23 19.81
CA VAL A 129 7.58 -24.60 18.92
C VAL A 129 6.96 -23.48 19.73
N CYS A 130 7.32 -22.24 19.43
CA CYS A 130 6.68 -21.08 20.01
C CYS A 130 5.27 -20.99 19.39
N MET A 131 4.26 -21.57 20.07
CA MET A 131 2.88 -21.21 19.77
C MET A 131 2.69 -19.77 20.22
N ARG A 132 2.49 -18.84 19.29
CA ARG A 132 2.12 -17.45 19.60
C ARG A 132 0.93 -17.49 20.55
N ALA A 133 1.03 -16.73 21.64
CA ALA A 133 -0.08 -16.55 22.54
C ALA A 133 -1.23 -15.87 21.78
N ALA A 134 -2.44 -16.40 21.90
CA ALA A 134 -3.66 -15.70 21.51
C ALA A 134 -3.77 -14.45 22.41
N GLY A 135 -3.26 -13.33 21.92
CA GLY A 135 -3.07 -12.11 22.70
C GLY A 135 -2.07 -11.11 22.12
N ASP A 136 -1.27 -11.50 21.11
CA ASP A 136 -0.49 -10.53 20.34
C ASP A 136 -1.47 -9.72 19.47
N THR A 137 -1.88 -8.55 19.96
CA THR A 137 -2.54 -7.54 19.15
C THR A 137 -1.61 -7.21 17.99
N CYS A 138 -1.96 -7.64 16.78
CA CYS A 138 -1.19 -7.29 15.59
C CYS A 138 -1.20 -5.76 15.48
N SER A 139 -0.04 -5.13 15.57
CA SER A 139 0.07 -3.67 15.46
C SER A 139 0.42 -3.28 14.03
N MET A 140 -0.05 -2.10 13.63
CA MET A 140 0.21 -1.50 12.33
C MET A 140 0.72 -0.08 12.55
N ILE A 141 1.56 0.42 11.64
CA ILE A 141 1.97 1.83 11.67
C ILE A 141 1.03 2.59 10.73
N SER A 142 0.48 3.70 11.20
CA SER A 142 -0.49 4.54 10.50
C SER A 142 -0.02 5.98 10.46
N ALA A 143 -0.21 6.67 9.33
CA ALA A 143 0.10 8.09 9.19
C ALA A 143 -1.16 8.94 9.35
N PHE A 144 -1.10 9.93 10.24
CA PHE A 144 -2.20 10.83 10.58
C PHE A 144 -1.87 12.26 10.20
N LEU A 145 -2.87 13.00 9.71
CA LEU A 145 -2.71 14.45 9.48
C LEU A 145 -2.72 15.19 10.81
N GLN A 146 -1.79 16.12 11.00
CA GLN A 146 -1.71 16.98 12.17
C GLN A 146 -1.77 18.45 11.80
N LYS A 147 -2.28 19.27 12.73
CA LYS A 147 -2.22 20.72 12.63
C LYS A 147 -0.86 21.23 13.11
N THR A 148 -0.02 21.61 12.17
CA THR A 148 1.27 22.27 12.39
C THR A 148 1.40 23.45 11.39
N SER A 149 2.53 24.15 11.36
CA SER A 149 2.78 25.14 10.28
C SER A 149 2.65 24.45 8.93
N GLY A 150 2.01 25.07 7.94
CA GLY A 150 1.82 24.44 6.65
C GLY A 150 0.54 23.60 6.52
N THR A 151 -0.11 23.24 7.63
CA THR A 151 -1.42 22.55 7.61
C THR A 151 -2.52 23.58 7.39
N ARG A 152 -3.17 23.54 6.22
CA ARG A 152 -4.23 24.46 5.71
C ARG A 152 -3.70 25.71 4.99
N LYS A 153 -4.63 26.57 4.55
CA LYS A 153 -4.45 27.65 3.55
C LYS A 153 -3.07 28.35 3.65
N ASP A 154 -2.43 28.48 2.49
CA ASP A 154 -1.19 29.25 2.22
C ASP A 154 0.12 28.59 2.69
N GLY A 155 0.00 27.47 3.40
CA GLY A 155 1.11 26.67 3.87
C GLY A 155 1.78 25.84 2.77
N THR A 156 3.10 25.94 2.65
CA THR A 156 3.88 24.86 2.02
C THR A 156 3.88 23.68 2.99
N PRO A 157 3.51 22.45 2.57
CA PRO A 157 3.55 21.29 3.45
C PRO A 157 4.94 21.04 4.02
N VAL A 158 4.97 20.59 5.27
CA VAL A 158 6.16 20.17 5.98
C VAL A 158 5.96 18.74 6.52
N PRO A 159 7.03 17.96 6.74
CA PRO A 159 6.92 16.59 7.21
C PRO A 159 6.11 16.45 8.51
N GLU A 160 6.19 17.46 9.39
CA GLU A 160 5.48 17.53 10.67
C GLU A 160 3.96 17.69 10.51
N ASN A 161 3.44 17.86 9.30
CA ASN A 161 2.02 17.73 9.04
C ASN A 161 1.56 16.26 9.17
N PHE A 162 2.48 15.29 9.18
CA PHE A 162 2.18 13.86 9.24
C PHE A 162 2.83 13.24 10.49
N ARG A 163 2.02 12.59 11.32
CA ARG A 163 2.50 11.81 12.48
C ARG A 163 2.25 10.35 12.26
N LEU A 164 3.24 9.55 12.60
CA LEU A 164 3.10 8.10 12.68
C LEU A 164 2.64 7.69 14.06
N GLU A 165 1.72 6.75 14.10
CA GLU A 165 1.34 6.07 15.34
C GLU A 165 1.30 4.56 15.11
N GLU A 166 1.68 3.81 16.14
CA GLU A 166 1.38 2.39 16.21
C GLU A 166 -0.07 2.23 16.66
N THR A 167 -0.88 1.60 15.83
CA THR A 167 -2.30 1.35 16.08
C THR A 167 -2.58 -0.14 16.13
N THR A 168 -3.54 -0.54 16.95
CA THR A 168 -3.96 -1.93 17.05
C THR A 168 -4.86 -2.31 15.88
N LEU A 169 -4.53 -3.39 15.16
CA LEU A 169 -5.43 -3.97 14.16
C LEU A 169 -6.68 -4.52 14.85
N ALA A 170 -7.82 -4.41 14.17
CA ALA A 170 -9.06 -5.03 14.63
C ALA A 170 -8.83 -6.54 14.80
N PRO A 171 -9.26 -7.15 15.92
CA PRO A 171 -8.98 -8.55 16.20
C PRO A 171 -9.74 -9.51 15.27
N GLU A 172 -10.87 -9.08 14.71
CA GLU A 172 -11.69 -9.85 13.79
C GLU A 172 -12.21 -8.96 12.65
N LEU A 173 -12.19 -9.50 11.43
CA LEU A 173 -12.80 -8.88 10.25
C LEU A 173 -14.32 -8.97 10.34
N LYS A 174 -15.05 -7.97 9.83
CA LYS A 174 -16.51 -8.05 9.61
C LYS A 174 -16.82 -8.67 8.25
N ASP A 175 -18.09 -9.03 8.04
CA ASP A 175 -18.54 -9.49 6.72
C ASP A 175 -18.30 -8.42 5.64
N GLY A 176 -17.71 -8.84 4.53
CA GLY A 176 -17.32 -7.95 3.44
C GLY A 176 -15.98 -7.23 3.62
N GLU A 177 -15.31 -7.37 4.77
CA GLU A 177 -13.99 -6.81 5.02
C GLU A 177 -12.87 -7.78 4.66
N VAL A 178 -11.70 -7.22 4.37
CA VAL A 178 -10.44 -7.94 4.17
C VAL A 178 -9.32 -7.27 4.96
N LEU A 179 -8.38 -8.08 5.44
CA LEU A 179 -7.09 -7.60 5.92
C LEU A 179 -6.12 -7.62 4.76
N VAL A 180 -5.52 -6.47 4.45
CA VAL A 180 -4.50 -6.34 3.41
C VAL A 180 -3.17 -5.92 4.01
N ARG A 181 -2.10 -6.57 3.57
CA ARG A 181 -0.73 -6.11 3.79
C ARG A 181 -0.34 -5.17 2.67
N THR A 182 0.09 -3.97 3.05
CA THR A 182 0.43 -2.91 2.09
C THR A 182 1.83 -3.16 1.55
N LEU A 183 1.95 -3.19 0.21
CA LEU A 183 3.23 -3.34 -0.48
C LEU A 183 3.79 -1.96 -0.86
N TYR A 184 2.97 -1.15 -1.54
CA TYR A 184 3.36 0.17 -2.00
C TYR A 184 2.24 1.18 -1.79
N LEU A 185 2.62 2.42 -1.49
CA LEU A 185 1.74 3.57 -1.42
C LEU A 185 2.17 4.63 -2.44
N SER A 186 1.18 5.31 -2.97
CA SER A 186 1.32 6.40 -3.91
C SER A 186 1.41 7.73 -3.16
N VAL A 187 2.24 8.63 -3.67
CA VAL A 187 2.28 10.03 -3.24
C VAL A 187 1.96 10.90 -4.44
N ASP A 188 0.92 11.73 -4.33
CA ASP A 188 0.37 12.47 -5.46
C ASP A 188 0.10 13.95 -5.15
N PRO A 189 0.26 14.86 -6.13
CA PRO A 189 0.04 16.29 -5.91
C PRO A 189 -1.36 16.66 -5.44
N TYR A 190 -2.41 15.95 -5.87
CA TYR A 190 -3.79 16.26 -5.48
C TYR A 190 -4.02 16.11 -3.97
N MET A 191 -3.18 15.33 -3.28
CA MET A 191 -3.25 15.16 -1.83
C MET A 191 -3.02 16.49 -1.10
N ARG A 192 -2.29 17.43 -1.69
CA ARG A 192 -2.16 18.79 -1.17
C ARG A 192 -3.51 19.50 -1.08
N CYS A 193 -4.40 19.29 -2.06
CA CYS A 193 -5.73 19.87 -2.04
C CYS A 193 -6.57 19.26 -0.90
N ARG A 194 -6.37 17.98 -0.57
CA ARG A 194 -7.07 17.32 0.55
C ARG A 194 -6.64 17.83 1.92
N MET A 195 -5.49 18.49 2.05
CA MET A 195 -5.09 19.15 3.30
C MET A 195 -5.92 20.43 3.59
N ASN A 196 -6.59 20.99 2.58
CA ASN A 196 -7.47 22.15 2.73
C ASN A 196 -8.89 21.71 3.10
N GLU A 197 -9.65 22.60 3.74
CA GLU A 197 -11.07 22.35 4.04
C GLU A 197 -11.92 22.34 2.77
N ASP A 198 -11.58 23.19 1.81
CA ASP A 198 -12.08 23.14 0.43
C ASP A 198 -10.99 22.55 -0.48
N THR A 199 -11.27 21.39 -1.07
CA THR A 199 -10.35 20.70 -1.97
C THR A 199 -10.32 21.31 -3.37
N GLY A 200 -11.25 22.21 -3.70
CA GLY A 200 -11.45 22.76 -5.04
C GLY A 200 -11.92 21.72 -6.07
N ALA A 201 -12.35 20.54 -5.61
CA ALA A 201 -12.75 19.44 -6.47
C ALA A 201 -13.78 18.50 -5.80
N GLU A 202 -14.94 18.34 -6.42
CA GLU A 202 -16.04 17.53 -5.91
C GLU A 202 -15.70 16.04 -5.69
N TYR A 203 -14.74 15.50 -6.45
CA TYR A 203 -14.31 14.12 -6.32
C TYR A 203 -13.31 13.87 -5.17
N LEU A 204 -12.87 14.93 -4.46
CA LEU A 204 -11.91 14.85 -3.38
C LEU A 204 -12.55 15.25 -2.04
N THR A 205 -12.48 14.34 -1.07
CA THR A 205 -12.83 14.64 0.32
C THR A 205 -11.62 15.20 1.08
N PRO A 206 -11.78 16.30 1.84
CA PRO A 206 -10.75 16.80 2.74
C PRO A 206 -10.28 15.74 3.74
N TRP A 207 -8.98 15.67 3.97
CA TRP A 207 -8.43 14.96 5.11
C TRP A 207 -8.80 15.69 6.40
N GLN A 208 -9.23 14.92 7.39
CA GLN A 208 -9.53 15.43 8.72
C GLN A 208 -8.28 15.44 9.59
N LEU A 209 -8.21 16.42 10.49
CA LEU A 209 -7.12 16.49 11.46
C LEU A 209 -7.23 15.32 12.44
N SER A 210 -6.09 14.75 12.79
CA SER A 210 -5.96 13.59 13.67
C SER A 210 -6.61 12.31 13.14
N GLU A 211 -6.97 12.25 11.86
CA GLU A 211 -7.41 11.03 11.19
C GLU A 211 -6.31 10.48 10.28
N CYS A 212 -6.39 9.17 10.01
CA CYS A 212 -5.45 8.51 9.11
C CYS A 212 -5.64 9.07 7.71
N VAL A 213 -4.54 9.49 7.08
CA VAL A 213 -4.58 9.94 5.69
C VAL A 213 -4.59 8.74 4.75
N ASP A 214 -5.02 8.96 3.52
CA ASP A 214 -5.19 7.92 2.51
C ASP A 214 -4.80 8.40 1.11
N GLY A 215 -4.49 7.47 0.22
CA GLY A 215 -4.15 7.73 -1.17
C GLY A 215 -4.12 6.45 -1.99
N GLY A 216 -3.48 6.47 -3.17
CA GLY A 216 -3.32 5.24 -3.95
C GLY A 216 -2.47 4.20 -3.20
N GLY A 217 -2.85 2.93 -3.26
CA GLY A 217 -2.05 1.84 -2.68
C GLY A 217 -2.31 0.50 -3.32
N VAL A 218 -1.31 -0.38 -3.22
CA VAL A 218 -1.37 -1.78 -3.69
C VAL A 218 -0.87 -2.69 -2.58
N GLY A 219 -1.54 -3.83 -2.42
CA GLY A 219 -1.26 -4.78 -1.35
C GLY A 219 -1.71 -6.20 -1.68
N VAL A 220 -1.46 -7.10 -0.75
CA VAL A 220 -1.89 -8.51 -0.82
C VAL A 220 -2.91 -8.77 0.28
N VAL A 221 -4.01 -9.43 -0.07
CA VAL A 221 -5.01 -9.88 0.91
C VAL A 221 -4.39 -10.99 1.77
N GLU A 222 -4.32 -10.76 3.08
CA GLU A 222 -3.83 -11.75 4.05
C GLU A 222 -4.96 -12.54 4.70
N SER A 223 -6.12 -11.91 4.89
CA SER A 223 -7.33 -12.58 5.35
C SER A 223 -8.59 -11.95 4.76
N SER A 224 -9.62 -12.74 4.49
CA SER A 224 -10.84 -12.25 3.84
C SER A 224 -12.12 -12.81 4.45
N ARG A 225 -13.10 -11.92 4.66
CA ARG A 225 -14.53 -12.24 4.82
C ARG A 225 -15.35 -11.66 3.68
N CYS A 226 -14.72 -11.43 2.53
CA CYS A 226 -15.33 -10.90 1.33
C CYS A 226 -15.45 -11.99 0.25
N THR A 227 -16.53 -11.98 -0.52
CA THR A 227 -16.75 -12.95 -1.61
C THR A 227 -16.01 -12.59 -2.89
N THR A 228 -15.61 -11.32 -3.07
CA THR A 228 -14.97 -10.84 -4.31
C THR A 228 -13.44 -10.87 -4.26
N CYS A 229 -12.87 -10.92 -3.06
CA CYS A 229 -11.43 -10.95 -2.80
C CYS A 229 -11.07 -12.13 -1.91
N ALA A 230 -10.09 -12.93 -2.31
CA ALA A 230 -9.60 -14.08 -1.57
C ALA A 230 -8.19 -13.81 -1.01
N GLU A 231 -7.78 -14.60 -0.01
CA GLU A 231 -6.41 -14.59 0.49
C GLU A 231 -5.40 -14.86 -0.64
N GLY A 232 -4.33 -14.07 -0.69
CA GLY A 232 -3.32 -14.10 -1.75
C GLY A 232 -3.62 -13.22 -2.95
N ASP A 233 -4.85 -12.68 -3.10
CA ASP A 233 -5.16 -11.74 -4.18
C ASP A 233 -4.32 -10.45 -4.03
N VAL A 234 -3.78 -9.97 -5.15
CA VAL A 234 -3.17 -8.64 -5.24
C VAL A 234 -4.25 -7.63 -5.58
N VAL A 235 -4.34 -6.57 -4.79
CA VAL A 235 -5.41 -5.58 -4.87
C VAL A 235 -4.87 -4.16 -4.85
N THR A 236 -5.60 -3.24 -5.49
CA THR A 236 -5.32 -1.80 -5.51
C THR A 236 -6.55 -1.00 -5.12
N SER A 237 -6.33 0.21 -4.58
CA SER A 237 -7.39 1.18 -4.32
C SER A 237 -6.87 2.61 -4.40
N PHE A 238 -7.75 3.55 -4.75
CA PHE A 238 -7.47 4.99 -4.75
C PHE A 238 -7.52 5.62 -3.35
N ASN A 239 -8.26 5.00 -2.43
CA ASN A 239 -8.45 5.46 -1.05
C ASN A 239 -7.84 4.44 -0.07
N TRP A 240 -6.59 4.07 -0.31
CA TRP A 240 -5.81 3.17 0.52
C TRP A 240 -5.23 3.95 1.73
N PRO A 241 -5.59 3.58 2.97
CA PRO A 241 -5.06 4.23 4.16
C PRO A 241 -3.53 4.13 4.21
N TRP A 242 -2.85 5.21 4.58
CA TRP A 242 -1.39 5.18 4.77
C TRP A 242 -1.04 4.38 6.02
N GLN A 243 -1.01 3.05 5.84
CA GLN A 243 -0.81 2.07 6.90
C GLN A 243 0.02 0.90 6.38
N THR A 244 0.71 0.19 7.28
CA THR A 244 1.48 -1.02 6.93
C THR A 244 0.60 -2.23 6.61
N HIS A 245 -0.53 -2.32 7.30
CA HIS A 245 -1.63 -3.25 7.05
C HIS A 245 -2.91 -2.41 7.10
N ALA A 246 -3.99 -2.81 6.45
CA ALA A 246 -5.27 -2.12 6.54
C ALA A 246 -6.42 -3.12 6.55
N VAL A 247 -7.46 -2.82 7.33
CA VAL A 247 -8.75 -3.49 7.18
C VAL A 247 -9.59 -2.64 6.24
N MET A 248 -10.00 -3.21 5.11
CA MET A 248 -10.69 -2.48 4.04
C MET A 248 -11.96 -3.24 3.63
N ALA A 249 -12.99 -2.49 3.22
CA ALA A 249 -14.15 -3.09 2.57
C ALA A 249 -13.74 -3.65 1.19
N GLY A 250 -13.97 -4.94 0.95
CA GLY A 250 -13.58 -5.59 -0.30
C GLY A 250 -14.29 -5.03 -1.53
N SER A 251 -15.43 -4.35 -1.37
CA SER A 251 -16.12 -3.62 -2.45
C SER A 251 -15.34 -2.39 -2.95
N GLY A 252 -14.43 -1.84 -2.15
CA GLY A 252 -13.57 -0.70 -2.51
C GLY A 252 -12.20 -1.12 -3.08
N LEU A 253 -11.98 -2.42 -3.26
CA LEU A 253 -10.74 -2.98 -3.79
C LEU A 253 -10.93 -3.47 -5.23
N GLN A 254 -9.90 -3.25 -6.04
CA GLN A 254 -9.82 -3.78 -7.39
C GLN A 254 -8.71 -4.82 -7.44
N LYS A 255 -9.03 -6.04 -7.89
CA LYS A 255 -8.01 -7.07 -8.11
C LYS A 255 -7.19 -6.71 -9.33
N VAL A 256 -5.88 -6.92 -9.23
CA VAL A 256 -4.95 -6.65 -10.31
C VAL A 256 -4.19 -7.91 -10.68
N ASP A 257 -4.00 -8.12 -11.98
CA ASP A 257 -3.18 -9.21 -12.48
C ASP A 257 -1.73 -8.76 -12.58
N SER A 258 -0.87 -9.30 -11.70
CA SER A 258 0.57 -9.03 -11.68
C SER A 258 1.27 -9.24 -13.04
N GLN A 259 0.72 -10.06 -13.93
CA GLN A 259 1.26 -10.31 -15.27
C GLN A 259 1.11 -9.11 -16.21
N LEU A 260 0.21 -8.17 -15.93
CA LEU A 260 0.07 -6.93 -16.71
C LEU A 260 1.27 -5.99 -16.52
N VAL A 261 2.04 -6.18 -15.47
CA VAL A 261 3.20 -5.32 -15.14
C VAL A 261 4.47 -6.14 -14.94
N ASP A 262 4.50 -7.38 -15.42
CA ASP A 262 5.63 -8.32 -15.24
C ASP A 262 6.14 -8.40 -13.79
N GLY A 263 5.20 -8.38 -12.83
CA GLY A 263 5.51 -8.43 -11.39
C GLY A 263 5.90 -7.09 -10.75
N HIS A 264 6.04 -6.00 -11.53
CA HIS A 264 6.29 -4.65 -11.02
C HIS A 264 5.01 -4.00 -10.46
N LEU A 265 4.54 -4.49 -9.31
CA LEU A 265 3.25 -4.10 -8.73
C LEU A 265 3.08 -2.59 -8.47
N SER A 266 4.17 -1.84 -8.24
CA SER A 266 4.12 -0.38 -8.09
C SER A 266 3.59 0.33 -9.34
N TYR A 267 3.71 -0.27 -10.52
CA TYR A 267 3.26 0.33 -11.78
C TYR A 267 1.74 0.53 -11.84
N PHE A 268 0.96 -0.22 -11.05
CA PHE A 268 -0.48 0.02 -10.89
C PHE A 268 -0.81 1.35 -10.20
N LEU A 269 0.14 1.96 -9.50
CA LEU A 269 0.01 3.29 -8.91
C LEU A 269 0.47 4.40 -9.87
N GLY A 270 0.98 4.01 -11.05
CA GLY A 270 1.70 4.87 -11.98
C GLY A 270 1.29 4.65 -13.44
N ALA A 271 2.22 4.09 -14.21
CA ALA A 271 2.12 3.94 -15.66
C ALA A 271 0.98 3.03 -16.14
N VAL A 272 0.64 2.00 -15.37
CA VAL A 272 -0.50 1.09 -15.63
C VAL A 272 -1.58 1.34 -14.58
N GLY A 273 -1.84 2.62 -14.32
CA GLY A 273 -2.77 3.09 -13.31
C GLY A 273 -3.33 4.46 -13.65
N ILE A 274 -3.85 5.18 -12.66
CA ILE A 274 -4.57 6.44 -12.88
C ILE A 274 -3.71 7.51 -13.58
N THR A 275 -2.39 7.57 -13.33
CA THR A 275 -1.53 8.55 -14.00
C THR A 275 -1.25 8.21 -15.45
N GLY A 276 -1.04 6.94 -15.79
CA GLY A 276 -0.90 6.50 -17.17
C GLY A 276 -2.20 6.64 -17.96
N LEU A 277 -3.33 6.30 -17.34
CA LEU A 277 -4.66 6.54 -17.90
C LEU A 277 -4.91 8.03 -18.18
N THR A 278 -4.49 8.89 -17.25
CA THR A 278 -4.63 10.34 -17.41
C THR A 278 -3.83 10.84 -18.61
N ALA A 279 -2.61 10.35 -18.79
CA ALA A 279 -1.77 10.67 -19.94
C ALA A 279 -2.39 10.17 -21.26
N LEU A 280 -2.75 8.89 -21.33
CA LEU A 280 -3.25 8.26 -22.56
C LEU A 280 -4.59 8.83 -23.01
N LEU A 281 -5.58 8.83 -22.12
CA LEU A 281 -6.91 9.32 -22.44
C LEU A 281 -6.91 10.84 -22.57
N GLY A 282 -6.06 11.57 -21.83
CA GLY A 282 -5.90 13.00 -22.01
C GLY A 282 -5.45 13.35 -23.43
N ILE A 283 -4.41 12.67 -23.94
CA ILE A 283 -3.91 12.90 -25.30
C ILE A 283 -4.96 12.50 -26.35
N ARG A 284 -5.61 11.35 -26.20
CA ARG A 284 -6.53 10.83 -27.22
C ARG A 284 -7.87 11.55 -27.27
N GLU A 285 -8.37 12.00 -26.13
CA GLU A 285 -9.68 12.65 -26.04
C GLU A 285 -9.61 14.16 -26.22
N LYS A 286 -8.43 14.77 -25.97
CA LYS A 286 -8.28 16.23 -25.90
C LYS A 286 -7.07 16.78 -26.67
N GLY A 287 -6.10 15.94 -27.04
CA GLY A 287 -4.90 16.36 -27.75
C GLY A 287 -5.04 16.40 -29.26
N TYR A 288 -6.01 15.67 -29.84
CA TYR A 288 -6.25 15.61 -31.29
C TYR A 288 -4.98 15.36 -32.13
N VAL A 289 -4.12 14.46 -31.64
CA VAL A 289 -2.88 14.09 -32.34
C VAL A 289 -3.24 13.30 -33.61
N THR A 290 -2.72 13.75 -34.75
CA THR A 290 -2.94 13.17 -36.07
C THR A 290 -1.61 12.67 -36.63
N LYS A 291 -1.51 11.36 -36.88
CA LYS A 291 -0.33 10.75 -37.49
C LYS A 291 -0.04 11.39 -38.86
N GLY A 292 1.23 11.78 -39.06
CA GLY A 292 1.68 12.42 -40.31
C GLY A 292 1.45 13.93 -40.39
N ALA A 293 0.77 14.55 -39.42
CA ALA A 293 0.56 16.00 -39.38
C ALA A 293 1.78 16.79 -38.85
N ASN A 294 2.89 16.11 -38.52
CA ASN A 294 4.12 16.71 -38.00
C ASN A 294 3.91 17.62 -36.77
N GLN A 295 2.97 17.25 -35.89
CA GLN A 295 2.63 18.05 -34.72
C GLN A 295 3.74 18.06 -33.66
N THR A 296 3.87 19.20 -32.99
CA THR A 296 4.73 19.41 -31.82
C THR A 296 3.91 19.44 -30.53
N MET A 297 4.31 18.63 -29.55
CA MET A 297 3.72 18.61 -28.22
C MET A 297 4.68 19.15 -27.17
N VAL A 298 4.17 20.03 -26.30
CA VAL A 298 4.87 20.52 -25.10
C VAL A 298 4.20 19.94 -23.87
N ILE A 299 4.99 19.59 -22.84
CA ILE A 299 4.49 19.06 -21.57
C ILE A 299 5.10 19.85 -20.41
N SER A 300 4.26 20.39 -19.52
CA SER A 300 4.73 20.96 -18.26
C SER A 300 4.76 19.89 -17.17
N GLY A 301 5.69 20.00 -16.21
CA GLY A 301 5.90 18.94 -15.22
C GLY A 301 6.32 17.62 -15.88
N ALA A 302 7.06 17.70 -16.99
CA ALA A 302 7.30 16.58 -17.90
C ALA A 302 8.02 15.39 -17.25
N ALA A 303 8.88 15.63 -16.26
CA ALA A 303 9.58 14.56 -15.56
C ALA A 303 8.77 13.93 -14.40
N GLY A 304 7.51 14.32 -14.22
CA GLY A 304 6.60 13.71 -13.23
C GLY A 304 5.87 12.47 -13.76
N ALA A 305 5.07 11.83 -12.89
CA ALA A 305 4.35 10.59 -13.22
C ALA A 305 3.50 10.68 -14.49
N CYS A 306 2.62 11.68 -14.60
CA CYS A 306 1.76 11.84 -15.76
C CYS A 306 2.55 12.36 -16.99
N GLY A 307 3.36 13.39 -16.80
CA GLY A 307 4.08 14.05 -17.89
C GLY A 307 5.08 13.15 -18.63
N SER A 308 5.77 12.26 -17.90
CA SER A 308 6.79 11.36 -18.48
C SER A 308 6.16 10.31 -19.38
N ILE A 309 4.97 9.83 -19.00
CA ILE A 309 4.18 8.89 -19.79
C ILE A 309 3.51 9.63 -20.96
N ALA A 310 2.95 10.82 -20.73
CA ALA A 310 2.32 11.64 -21.77
C ALA A 310 3.28 11.94 -22.93
N GLY A 311 4.53 12.34 -22.65
CA GLY A 311 5.49 12.61 -23.73
C GLY A 311 5.82 11.38 -24.59
N GLN A 312 5.94 10.20 -23.97
CA GLN A 312 6.16 8.96 -24.72
C GLN A 312 4.93 8.60 -25.56
N ILE A 313 3.72 8.75 -25.01
CA ILE A 313 2.47 8.52 -25.73
C ILE A 313 2.32 9.49 -26.90
N GLY A 314 2.64 10.78 -26.73
CA GLY A 314 2.58 11.73 -27.85
C GLY A 314 3.46 11.30 -29.02
N ARG A 315 4.66 10.77 -28.76
CA ARG A 315 5.51 10.20 -29.82
C ARG A 315 4.87 8.97 -30.47
N LEU A 316 4.33 8.05 -29.68
CA LEU A 316 3.66 6.83 -30.18
C LEU A 316 2.40 7.16 -31.01
N ASP A 317 1.67 8.20 -30.61
CA ASP A 317 0.44 8.65 -31.27
C ASP A 317 0.71 9.54 -32.49
N GLY A 318 1.94 10.07 -32.67
CA GLY A 318 2.39 10.65 -33.94
C GLY A 318 3.00 12.05 -33.88
N CYS A 319 3.18 12.63 -32.70
CA CYS A 319 3.94 13.89 -32.56
C CYS A 319 5.39 13.64 -32.98
N VAL A 320 5.85 14.38 -33.98
CA VAL A 320 7.25 14.31 -34.45
C VAL A 320 8.21 14.97 -33.49
N ARG A 321 7.69 15.84 -32.62
CA ARG A 321 8.48 16.59 -31.66
C ARG A 321 7.76 16.68 -30.33
N VAL A 322 8.48 16.32 -29.27
CA VAL A 322 7.98 16.34 -27.89
C VAL A 322 8.98 17.06 -27.01
N VAL A 323 8.57 18.17 -26.40
CA VAL A 323 9.43 19.04 -25.58
C VAL A 323 8.91 19.09 -24.15
N GLY A 324 9.79 18.81 -23.19
CA GLY A 324 9.42 18.76 -21.77
C GLY A 324 9.90 19.99 -21.00
N ILE A 325 9.07 20.50 -20.08
CA ILE A 325 9.46 21.55 -19.14
C ILE A 325 9.53 20.95 -17.73
N CYS A 326 10.67 21.06 -17.07
CA CYS A 326 10.93 20.50 -15.74
C CYS A 326 11.90 21.36 -14.91
N GLY A 327 12.16 20.98 -13.65
CA GLY A 327 12.77 21.87 -12.66
C GLY A 327 14.23 21.58 -12.29
N SER A 328 14.94 20.72 -13.02
CA SER A 328 16.35 20.44 -12.78
C SER A 328 17.03 19.82 -14.01
N GLU A 329 18.36 19.94 -14.09
CA GLU A 329 19.16 19.33 -15.15
C GLU A 329 19.05 17.81 -15.19
N ASP A 330 19.03 17.14 -14.04
CA ASP A 330 18.86 15.67 -13.98
C ASP A 330 17.52 15.23 -14.57
N LYS A 331 16.47 16.04 -14.39
CA LYS A 331 15.17 15.81 -15.01
C LYS A 331 15.22 16.05 -16.51
N CYS A 332 15.90 17.10 -16.97
CA CYS A 332 16.10 17.35 -18.39
C CYS A 332 16.82 16.19 -19.07
N LYS A 333 17.90 15.68 -18.46
CA LYS A 333 18.64 14.51 -18.94
C LYS A 333 17.77 13.27 -19.00
N ALA A 334 17.05 12.95 -17.92
CA ALA A 334 16.13 11.80 -17.92
C ALA A 334 15.07 11.91 -19.04
N LEU A 335 14.51 13.09 -19.29
CA LEU A 335 13.54 13.27 -20.38
C LEU A 335 14.14 12.98 -21.76
N VAL A 336 15.33 13.51 -22.05
CA VAL A 336 15.94 13.38 -23.38
C VAL A 336 16.62 12.03 -23.56
N GLU A 337 17.48 11.64 -22.62
CA GLU A 337 18.33 10.44 -22.71
C GLU A 337 17.55 9.16 -22.42
N ASP A 338 16.68 9.15 -21.39
CA ASP A 338 15.95 7.94 -21.01
C ASP A 338 14.61 7.78 -21.72
N LEU A 339 13.88 8.88 -21.95
CA LEU A 339 12.49 8.85 -22.42
C LEU A 339 12.32 9.30 -23.88
N GLY A 340 13.40 9.74 -24.54
CA GLY A 340 13.40 10.11 -25.95
C GLY A 340 12.63 11.39 -26.28
N PHE A 341 12.54 12.34 -25.34
CA PHE A 341 12.04 13.68 -25.65
C PHE A 341 13.00 14.38 -26.61
N SER A 342 12.45 15.20 -27.51
CA SER A 342 13.24 15.93 -28.51
C SER A 342 14.05 17.09 -27.91
N ALA A 343 13.58 17.64 -26.78
CA ALA A 343 14.28 18.62 -25.96
C ALA A 343 13.66 18.66 -24.55
N ALA A 344 14.41 19.17 -23.60
CA ALA A 344 13.90 19.51 -22.27
C ALA A 344 14.38 20.90 -21.86
N ILE A 345 13.55 21.60 -21.08
CA ILE A 345 13.79 22.97 -20.61
C ILE A 345 13.72 22.96 -19.08
N ASN A 346 14.80 23.41 -18.44
CA ASN A 346 14.88 23.65 -17.02
C ASN A 346 14.34 25.05 -16.68
N TYR A 347 13.06 25.13 -16.30
CA TYR A 347 12.40 26.42 -16.06
C TYR A 347 13.02 27.25 -14.91
N ARG A 348 13.89 26.65 -14.10
CA ARG A 348 14.57 27.35 -12.98
C ARG A 348 15.86 28.04 -13.39
N GLN A 349 16.44 27.64 -14.52
CA GLN A 349 17.77 28.10 -14.94
C GLN A 349 17.76 28.73 -16.34
N GLU A 350 16.72 28.49 -17.13
CA GLU A 350 16.63 28.94 -18.51
C GLU A 350 15.44 29.88 -18.73
N ASP A 351 15.56 30.75 -19.74
CA ASP A 351 14.43 31.51 -20.28
C ASP A 351 13.52 30.56 -21.08
N VAL A 352 12.41 30.17 -20.45
CA VAL A 352 11.44 29.25 -21.04
C VAL A 352 10.90 29.77 -22.38
N ALA A 353 10.68 31.08 -22.51
CA ALA A 353 10.11 31.64 -23.74
C ALA A 353 11.10 31.53 -24.91
N ALA A 354 12.37 31.87 -24.67
CA ALA A 354 13.43 31.74 -25.68
C ALA A 354 13.68 30.27 -26.05
N ARG A 355 13.75 29.39 -25.05
CA ARG A 355 14.00 27.96 -25.26
C ARG A 355 12.86 27.25 -25.96
N LEU A 356 11.60 27.67 -25.75
CA LEU A 356 10.46 27.18 -26.53
C LEU A 356 10.56 27.58 -28.00
N LYS A 357 10.95 28.82 -28.33
CA LYS A 357 11.13 29.22 -29.74
C LYS A 357 12.21 28.40 -30.44
N GLU A 358 13.33 28.17 -29.77
CA GLU A 358 14.42 27.35 -30.32
C GLU A 358 14.01 25.87 -30.42
N SER A 359 13.34 25.37 -29.38
CA SER A 359 12.94 23.98 -29.29
C SER A 359 11.64 23.67 -30.01
N CYS A 360 10.88 24.63 -30.52
CA CYS A 360 9.61 24.41 -31.22
C CYS A 360 9.53 25.36 -32.43
N PRO A 361 10.44 25.23 -33.43
CA PRO A 361 10.51 26.19 -34.54
C PRO A 361 9.27 26.21 -35.44
N ALA A 362 8.47 25.13 -35.42
CA ALA A 362 7.19 25.02 -36.13
C ALA A 362 5.97 25.44 -35.28
N GLY A 363 6.20 25.99 -34.08
CA GLY A 363 5.17 26.29 -33.09
C GLY A 363 4.72 25.06 -32.28
N ILE A 364 3.67 25.23 -31.49
CA ILE A 364 3.17 24.22 -30.54
C ILE A 364 1.71 23.89 -30.87
N ASP A 365 1.42 22.63 -31.15
CA ASP A 365 0.07 22.18 -31.53
C ASP A 365 -0.69 21.60 -30.33
N VAL A 366 0.02 20.90 -29.45
CA VAL A 366 -0.56 20.25 -28.27
C VAL A 366 0.21 20.67 -27.02
N TYR A 367 -0.50 21.08 -25.98
CA TYR A 367 0.08 21.38 -24.68
C TYR A 367 -0.57 20.53 -23.58
N PHE A 368 0.21 19.63 -22.99
CA PHE A 368 -0.21 18.86 -21.83
C PHE A 368 0.16 19.63 -20.54
N ASP A 369 -0.83 20.30 -19.94
CA ASP A 369 -0.62 21.21 -18.81
C ASP A 369 -0.85 20.52 -17.46
N ASN A 370 0.23 20.29 -16.72
CA ASN A 370 0.21 19.80 -15.34
C ASN A 370 0.45 20.91 -14.30
N VAL A 371 0.84 22.12 -14.74
CA VAL A 371 1.46 23.13 -13.89
C VAL A 371 0.62 24.39 -13.76
N GLY A 372 0.00 24.88 -14.84
CA GLY A 372 -0.67 26.17 -14.85
C GLY A 372 0.26 27.36 -14.64
N GLY A 373 -0.31 28.54 -14.35
CA GLY A 373 0.43 29.77 -14.06
C GLY A 373 1.30 30.25 -15.21
N ALA A 374 2.38 30.98 -14.89
CA ALA A 374 3.23 31.65 -15.88
C ALA A 374 3.82 30.72 -16.96
N ILE A 375 4.11 29.46 -16.62
CA ILE A 375 4.56 28.47 -17.62
C ILE A 375 3.45 28.18 -18.64
N SER A 376 2.21 28.03 -18.17
CA SER A 376 1.05 27.82 -19.05
C SER A 376 0.81 29.03 -19.94
N ASP A 377 0.87 30.24 -19.39
CA ASP A 377 0.73 31.49 -20.15
C ASP A 377 1.82 31.60 -21.24
N THR A 378 3.07 31.30 -20.89
CA THR A 378 4.22 31.33 -21.83
C THR A 378 4.06 30.32 -22.96
N VAL A 379 3.58 29.12 -22.66
CA VAL A 379 3.35 28.09 -23.69
C VAL A 379 2.19 28.49 -24.61
N ILE A 380 1.05 28.92 -24.05
CA ILE A 380 -0.14 29.33 -24.82
C ILE A 380 0.18 30.48 -25.76
N ALA A 381 1.00 31.45 -25.33
CA ALA A 381 1.46 32.56 -26.17
C ALA A 381 2.24 32.10 -27.42
N GLN A 382 2.84 30.90 -27.40
CA GLN A 382 3.63 30.33 -28.51
C GLN A 382 2.93 29.18 -29.25
N MET A 383 1.67 28.89 -28.93
CA MET A 383 0.89 27.89 -29.64
C MET A 383 0.46 28.35 -31.03
N ASN A 384 0.29 27.37 -31.92
CA ASN A 384 -0.24 27.51 -33.26
C ASN A 384 -1.76 27.77 -33.25
N ASN A 385 -2.26 28.29 -34.37
CA ASN A 385 -3.70 28.42 -34.57
C ASN A 385 -4.37 27.04 -34.55
N GLY A 386 -5.47 26.92 -33.81
CA GLY A 386 -6.19 25.65 -33.64
C GLY A 386 -5.53 24.67 -32.68
N GLY A 387 -4.52 25.09 -31.90
CA GLY A 387 -3.85 24.21 -30.95
C GLY A 387 -4.74 23.77 -29.78
N HIS A 388 -4.32 22.71 -29.07
CA HIS A 388 -5.09 22.06 -28.02
C HIS A 388 -4.33 22.01 -26.69
N VAL A 389 -4.89 22.64 -25.66
CA VAL A 389 -4.40 22.55 -24.28
C VAL A 389 -5.22 21.51 -23.52
N ILE A 390 -4.53 20.45 -23.09
CA ILE A 390 -5.04 19.42 -22.20
C ILE A 390 -4.74 19.87 -20.77
N LEU A 391 -5.72 20.48 -20.10
CA LEU A 391 -5.56 20.92 -18.72
C LEU A 391 -5.75 19.73 -17.77
N CYS A 392 -4.64 19.06 -17.44
CA CYS A 392 -4.59 17.91 -16.53
C CYS A 392 -4.54 18.36 -15.06
N GLY A 393 -3.70 19.36 -14.75
CA GLY A 393 -3.47 19.80 -13.38
C GLY A 393 -2.83 21.18 -13.33
N GLN A 394 -2.78 21.78 -12.14
CA GLN A 394 -2.21 23.12 -11.93
C GLN A 394 -1.38 23.17 -10.65
N ILE A 395 -0.37 22.29 -10.55
CA ILE A 395 0.39 22.11 -9.29
C ILE A 395 1.05 23.40 -8.77
N SER A 396 1.37 24.36 -9.64
CA SER A 396 1.93 25.66 -9.22
C SER A 396 0.97 26.52 -8.40
N GLN A 397 -0.31 26.14 -8.35
CA GLN A 397 -1.40 26.88 -7.73
C GLN A 397 -1.90 26.20 -6.44
N TYR A 398 -1.54 24.94 -6.18
CA TYR A 398 -2.08 24.17 -5.06
C TYR A 398 -1.68 24.69 -3.67
N ASN A 399 -0.59 25.45 -3.58
CA ASN A 399 -0.13 26.08 -2.33
C ASN A 399 -0.58 27.55 -2.19
N LYS A 400 -1.40 28.08 -3.11
CA LYS A 400 -1.80 29.49 -3.14
C LYS A 400 -3.28 29.65 -2.76
N ASP A 401 -3.63 30.76 -2.12
CA ASP A 401 -5.03 31.14 -1.91
C ASP A 401 -5.58 31.86 -3.15
N VAL A 402 -5.93 31.08 -4.17
CA VAL A 402 -6.57 31.61 -5.37
C VAL A 402 -7.85 30.82 -5.66
N PRO A 403 -8.90 31.46 -6.21
CA PRO A 403 -10.06 30.74 -6.69
C PRO A 403 -9.65 29.64 -7.67
N TYR A 404 -10.33 28.50 -7.62
CA TYR A 404 -10.11 27.41 -8.56
C TYR A 404 -11.31 27.27 -9.52
N PRO A 405 -11.09 27.23 -10.85
CA PRO A 405 -9.81 27.39 -11.53
C PRO A 405 -9.26 28.82 -11.42
N PRO A 406 -7.93 29.02 -11.34
CA PRO A 406 -7.34 30.35 -11.30
C PRO A 406 -7.72 31.18 -12.53
N PRO A 407 -8.02 32.48 -12.37
CA PRO A 407 -8.33 33.34 -13.49
C PRO A 407 -7.14 33.42 -14.45
N LEU A 408 -7.45 33.44 -15.75
CA LEU A 408 -6.46 33.61 -16.81
C LEU A 408 -6.16 35.10 -17.01
N SER A 409 -4.91 35.43 -17.35
CA SER A 409 -4.56 36.80 -17.75
C SER A 409 -5.30 37.23 -19.02
N GLU A 410 -5.47 38.54 -19.21
CA GLU A 410 -6.10 39.08 -20.43
C GLU A 410 -5.35 38.65 -21.69
N GLU A 411 -4.02 38.63 -21.63
CA GLU A 411 -3.17 38.16 -22.74
C GLU A 411 -3.38 36.68 -23.05
N THR A 412 -3.47 35.81 -22.03
CA THR A 412 -3.77 34.39 -22.26
C THR A 412 -5.17 34.23 -22.85
N GLN A 413 -6.17 34.98 -22.37
CA GLN A 413 -7.52 34.96 -22.94
C GLN A 413 -7.56 35.46 -24.39
N GLU A 414 -6.75 36.46 -24.75
CA GLU A 414 -6.63 36.96 -26.12
C GLU A 414 -5.93 35.95 -27.02
N ASN A 415 -4.85 35.31 -26.57
CA ASN A 415 -4.18 34.24 -27.32
C ASN A 415 -5.14 33.06 -27.60
N LEU A 416 -5.93 32.64 -26.60
CA LEU A 416 -6.91 31.56 -26.78
C LEU A 416 -7.95 31.93 -27.86
N ARG A 417 -8.48 33.15 -27.80
CA ARG A 417 -9.52 33.64 -28.74
C ARG A 417 -8.96 33.88 -30.14
N SER A 418 -7.91 34.66 -30.29
CA SER A 418 -7.34 35.06 -31.58
C SER A 418 -6.76 33.89 -32.38
N LYS A 419 -6.24 32.86 -31.69
CA LYS A 419 -5.65 31.67 -32.32
C LYS A 419 -6.59 30.48 -32.36
N ASN A 420 -7.83 30.59 -31.90
CA ASN A 420 -8.77 29.47 -31.79
C ASN A 420 -8.18 28.26 -31.03
N ILE A 421 -7.43 28.51 -29.94
CA ILE A 421 -6.86 27.44 -29.12
C ILE A 421 -7.93 26.91 -28.18
N THR A 422 -8.16 25.61 -28.16
CA THR A 422 -9.04 24.98 -27.18
C THR A 422 -8.28 24.72 -25.88
N ARG A 423 -8.86 25.08 -24.73
CA ARG A 423 -8.30 24.76 -23.42
C ARG A 423 -9.32 24.03 -22.57
N GLU A 424 -9.19 22.71 -22.49
CA GLU A 424 -10.19 21.85 -21.87
C GLU A 424 -9.64 21.15 -20.63
N ARG A 425 -10.41 21.20 -19.54
CA ARG A 425 -10.11 20.41 -18.35
C ARG A 425 -10.30 18.94 -18.68
N PHE A 426 -9.28 18.13 -18.37
CA PHE A 426 -9.35 16.69 -18.49
C PHE A 426 -9.47 16.04 -17.12
N MET A 427 -10.48 15.18 -16.94
CA MET A 427 -10.69 14.39 -15.73
C MET A 427 -10.89 12.93 -16.12
N VAL A 428 -9.90 12.09 -15.79
CA VAL A 428 -9.88 10.67 -16.17
C VAL A 428 -11.10 9.89 -15.68
N LEU A 429 -11.68 10.29 -14.53
CA LEU A 429 -12.87 9.68 -13.96
C LEU A 429 -14.13 9.83 -14.84
N ASN A 430 -14.13 10.74 -15.81
CA ASN A 430 -15.22 10.87 -16.78
C ASN A 430 -15.15 9.83 -17.91
N TYR A 431 -14.08 9.01 -17.95
CA TYR A 431 -13.78 8.07 -19.03
C TYR A 431 -13.68 6.62 -18.53
N MET A 432 -14.37 6.28 -17.44
CA MET A 432 -14.31 4.93 -16.84
C MET A 432 -14.68 3.81 -17.82
N SER A 433 -15.54 4.07 -18.81
CA SER A 433 -15.89 3.09 -19.85
C SER A 433 -14.74 2.73 -20.80
N LYS A 434 -13.65 3.52 -20.81
CA LYS A 434 -12.46 3.31 -21.66
C LYS A 434 -11.26 2.74 -20.86
N VAL A 435 -11.39 2.63 -19.54
CA VAL A 435 -10.25 2.33 -18.64
C VAL A 435 -9.64 0.95 -18.90
N ASP A 436 -10.44 -0.09 -19.04
CA ASP A 436 -9.91 -1.46 -19.19
C ASP A 436 -9.07 -1.61 -20.46
N ALA A 437 -9.56 -1.11 -21.59
CA ALA A 437 -8.83 -1.12 -22.85
C ALA A 437 -7.54 -0.29 -22.78
N ALA A 438 -7.61 0.89 -22.16
CA ALA A 438 -6.46 1.78 -21.99
C ALA A 438 -5.39 1.20 -21.06
N LEU A 439 -5.79 0.57 -19.94
CA LEU A 439 -4.85 -0.12 -19.04
C LEU A 439 -4.18 -1.30 -19.74
N PHE A 440 -4.93 -2.08 -20.52
CA PHE A 440 -4.36 -3.19 -21.28
C PHE A 440 -3.31 -2.70 -22.28
N GLU A 441 -3.59 -1.63 -23.02
CA GLU A 441 -2.64 -1.04 -23.96
C GLU A 441 -1.38 -0.49 -23.27
N LEU A 442 -1.55 0.27 -22.18
CA LEU A 442 -0.43 0.76 -21.37
C LEU A 442 0.43 -0.39 -20.87
N SER A 443 -0.20 -1.47 -20.39
CA SER A 443 0.48 -2.70 -20.00
C SER A 443 1.32 -3.27 -21.14
N GLN A 444 0.76 -3.40 -22.35
CA GLN A 444 1.51 -3.91 -23.51
C GLN A 444 2.71 -3.04 -23.85
N TRP A 445 2.57 -1.71 -23.80
CA TRP A 445 3.68 -0.79 -24.07
C TRP A 445 4.77 -0.82 -23.00
N VAL A 446 4.40 -0.97 -21.74
CA VAL A 446 5.38 -1.13 -20.65
C VAL A 446 6.14 -2.45 -20.81
N LYS A 447 5.43 -3.56 -21.06
CA LYS A 447 6.04 -4.90 -21.23
C LYS A 447 6.94 -4.99 -22.46
N SER A 448 6.55 -4.35 -23.56
CA SER A 448 7.34 -4.29 -24.79
C SER A 448 8.42 -3.21 -24.78
N ALA A 449 8.62 -2.51 -23.64
CA ALA A 449 9.57 -1.41 -23.47
C ALA A 449 9.38 -0.23 -24.44
N GLN A 450 8.19 -0.09 -25.03
CA GLN A 450 7.81 1.11 -25.80
C GLN A 450 7.57 2.31 -24.87
N ILE A 451 7.15 2.04 -23.62
CA ILE A 451 7.09 3.01 -22.54
C ILE A 451 8.07 2.59 -21.44
N LYS A 452 9.03 3.47 -21.14
CA LYS A 452 9.91 3.35 -19.97
C LYS A 452 9.24 4.02 -18.78
N VAL A 453 9.16 3.30 -17.66
CA VAL A 453 8.58 3.79 -16.40
C VAL A 453 9.71 4.29 -15.50
N LEU A 454 9.57 5.51 -14.98
CA LEU A 454 10.46 6.06 -13.97
C LEU A 454 9.71 6.16 -12.64
N GLU A 455 10.34 5.69 -11.56
CA GLU A 455 9.83 5.79 -10.20
C GLU A 455 10.92 6.31 -9.27
N THR A 456 10.54 7.23 -8.38
CA THR A 456 11.33 7.57 -7.19
C THR A 456 10.76 6.78 -6.03
N VAL A 457 11.45 5.70 -5.64
CA VAL A 457 11.01 4.80 -4.58
C VAL A 457 11.71 5.14 -3.27
N VAL A 458 10.92 5.41 -2.24
CA VAL A 458 11.38 5.66 -0.87
C VAL A 458 10.92 4.50 0.01
N ASN A 459 11.81 3.93 0.80
CA ASN A 459 11.48 2.79 1.67
C ASN A 459 10.94 3.26 3.02
N GLY A 460 9.96 2.55 3.57
CA GLY A 460 9.44 2.78 4.91
C GLY A 460 8.35 3.85 4.98
N ILE A 461 7.26 3.53 5.68
CA ILE A 461 6.14 4.45 5.88
C ILE A 461 6.56 5.73 6.62
N GLU A 462 7.62 5.64 7.41
CA GLU A 462 8.17 6.73 8.19
C GLU A 462 8.71 7.88 7.35
N ASN A 463 9.06 7.61 6.10
CA ASN A 463 9.57 8.62 5.17
C ASN A 463 8.46 9.28 4.33
N MET A 464 7.20 8.90 4.53
CA MET A 464 6.06 9.36 3.73
C MET A 464 5.90 10.89 3.74
N GLY A 465 5.94 11.52 4.91
CA GLY A 465 5.81 12.99 5.02
C GLY A 465 6.95 13.74 4.33
N ALA A 466 8.18 13.24 4.47
CA ALA A 466 9.35 13.80 3.78
C ALA A 466 9.27 13.62 2.26
N ALA A 467 8.83 12.45 1.79
CA ALA A 467 8.63 12.16 0.37
C ALA A 467 7.54 13.06 -0.25
N PHE A 468 6.41 13.27 0.44
CA PHE A 468 5.37 14.19 0.01
C PHE A 468 5.90 15.62 -0.15
N CYS A 469 6.63 16.12 0.84
CA CYS A 469 7.21 17.47 0.78
C CYS A 469 8.27 17.60 -0.31
N SER A 470 9.11 16.57 -0.50
CA SER A 470 10.10 16.50 -1.57
C SER A 470 9.43 16.56 -2.95
N MET A 471 8.38 15.76 -3.17
CA MET A 471 7.62 15.75 -4.42
C MET A 471 6.98 17.13 -4.70
N MET A 472 6.38 17.78 -3.70
CA MET A 472 5.80 19.12 -3.87
C MET A 472 6.85 20.19 -4.24
N LYS A 473 8.12 19.98 -3.88
CA LYS A 473 9.25 20.83 -4.28
C LYS A 473 9.91 20.39 -5.60
N GLY A 474 9.41 19.32 -6.22
CA GLY A 474 9.91 18.74 -7.45
C GLY A 474 11.18 17.90 -7.25
N GLY A 475 11.33 17.19 -6.13
CA GLY A 475 12.49 16.33 -5.86
C GLY A 475 12.45 14.97 -6.56
N ASN A 476 11.27 14.46 -6.94
CA ASN A 476 11.11 13.16 -7.59
C ASN A 476 11.32 13.22 -9.11
N ILE A 477 11.91 12.17 -9.67
CA ILE A 477 11.92 11.87 -11.10
C ILE A 477 10.99 10.66 -11.32
N GLY A 478 9.98 10.84 -12.17
CA GLY A 478 8.92 9.86 -12.35
C GLY A 478 7.91 9.82 -11.19
N LYS A 479 7.27 8.67 -10.97
CA LYS A 479 6.25 8.48 -9.93
C LYS A 479 6.88 8.39 -8.54
N GLN A 480 6.38 9.18 -7.58
CA GLN A 480 6.79 9.06 -6.18
C GLN A 480 6.04 7.88 -5.53
N ILE A 481 6.81 6.89 -5.06
CA ILE A 481 6.32 5.65 -4.45
C ILE A 481 6.93 5.50 -3.07
N ILE A 482 6.14 5.06 -2.09
CA ILE A 482 6.64 4.53 -0.83
C ILE A 482 6.55 3.01 -0.87
N LYS A 483 7.69 2.33 -0.70
CA LYS A 483 7.75 0.88 -0.53
C LYS A 483 7.62 0.54 0.95
N ILE A 484 6.60 -0.24 1.29
CA ILE A 484 6.23 -0.59 2.66
C ILE A 484 6.71 -2.00 3.00
N SER A 485 6.41 -2.97 2.15
CA SER A 485 6.85 -4.35 2.33
C SER A 485 7.18 -5.01 0.99
N ALA A 486 7.93 -6.10 1.04
CA ALA A 486 8.34 -6.88 -0.13
C ALA A 486 7.30 -7.94 -0.50
#